data_AF-A0A661V9P7-F1
#
_entry.id   AF-A0A661V9P7-F1
#
_cell.length_a   1.000
_cell.length_b   1.000
_cell.length_c   1.000
_cell.angle_alpha   90.00
_cell.angle_beta   90.00
_cell.angle_gamma   90.00
#
_symmetry.space_group_name_H-M   'P 1'
#
loop_
_entity.id
_entity.type
_entity.pdbx_description
1 polymer ?
#
loop_
_entity_poly.entity_id
_entity_poly.type
_entity_poly.pdbx_seq_one_letter_code
_entity_poly.pdbx_strand_id
1 'polypeptide(L)'
;MENFSYYLNFDSSVLVMRSLLCWGHGVWVATTGLWLAVAKVKRGRVVIWDVVPGLLVAITLHFLWNGWTGFLGEIGFIVVLAQGVHQIWYSRRIIKEALWDDVLLGYDAGMAPVENY
;
A
#
# COMPACT_ATOMS: atom_id res chain seq x y z
N MET A 1 16.06 -8.55 -14.76
CA MET A 1 15.42 -9.75 -14.19
C MET A 1 14.63 -9.30 -12.97
N GLU A 2 13.34 -9.03 -13.14
CA GLU A 2 12.42 -8.84 -12.01
C GLU A 2 12.44 -10.11 -11.15
N ASN A 3 12.65 -9.96 -9.84
CA ASN A 3 12.18 -10.74 -8.68
C ASN A 3 11.90 -12.27 -8.73
N PHE A 4 12.09 -12.97 -9.85
CA PHE A 4 11.70 -14.36 -10.06
C PHE A 4 12.82 -15.36 -9.71
N SER A 5 14.09 -14.96 -9.78
CA SER A 5 15.23 -15.75 -9.24
C SER A 5 15.12 -15.98 -7.74
N TYR A 6 14.45 -15.05 -7.05
CA TYR A 6 13.71 -15.18 -5.79
C TYR A 6 13.28 -16.61 -5.47
N TYR A 7 12.34 -17.12 -6.24
CA TYR A 7 11.42 -18.18 -5.81
C TYR A 7 12.05 -19.57 -5.65
N LEU A 8 13.25 -19.80 -6.19
CA LEU A 8 13.89 -21.13 -6.24
C LEU A 8 14.90 -21.38 -5.12
N ASN A 9 15.25 -20.37 -4.32
CA ASN A 9 16.22 -20.48 -3.23
C ASN A 9 15.55 -20.30 -1.86
N PHE A 10 15.62 -21.32 -0.99
CA PHE A 10 14.90 -21.39 0.29
C PHE A 10 15.77 -21.07 1.51
N ASP A 11 16.90 -20.38 1.31
CA ASP A 11 17.72 -19.95 2.44
C ASP A 11 16.97 -18.96 3.35
N SER A 12 17.23 -19.06 4.65
CA SER A 12 16.63 -18.24 5.70
C SER A 12 16.79 -16.74 5.46
N SER A 13 17.94 -16.31 4.92
CA SER A 13 18.22 -14.91 4.58
C SER A 13 17.33 -14.40 3.43
N VAL A 14 17.06 -15.27 2.44
CA VAL A 14 16.19 -14.98 1.29
C VAL A 14 14.72 -14.91 1.74
N LEU A 15 14.29 -15.75 2.69
CA LEU A 15 12.93 -15.74 3.23
C LEU A 15 12.60 -14.43 3.96
N VAL A 16 13.55 -13.91 4.75
CA VAL A 16 13.41 -12.61 5.43
C VAL A 16 13.30 -11.49 4.40
N MET A 17 14.16 -11.49 3.39
CA MET A 17 14.12 -10.48 2.32
C MET A 17 12.79 -10.52 1.55
N ARG A 18 12.28 -11.71 1.22
CA ARG A 18 10.96 -11.89 0.58
C ARG A 18 9.82 -11.35 1.43
N SER A 19 9.82 -11.62 2.74
CA SER A 19 8.79 -11.12 3.65
C SER A 19 8.75 -9.59 3.68
N LEU A 20 9.93 -8.95 3.63
CA LEU A 20 10.05 -7.49 3.54
C LEU A 20 9.61 -6.93 2.18
N LEU A 21 9.84 -7.65 1.08
CA LEU A 21 9.36 -7.27 -0.26
C LEU A 21 7.83 -7.42 -0.38
N CYS A 22 7.26 -8.50 0.15
CA CYS A 22 5.81 -8.70 0.22
C CYS A 22 5.13 -7.64 1.09
N TRP A 23 5.78 -7.22 2.18
CA TRP A 23 5.31 -6.12 3.02
C TRP A 23 5.08 -4.84 2.23
N GLY A 24 6.08 -4.41 1.43
CA GLY A 24 5.95 -3.22 0.59
C GLY A 24 4.72 -3.31 -0.32
N HIS A 25 4.56 -4.44 -1.02
CA HIS A 25 3.39 -4.66 -1.88
C HIS A 25 2.05 -4.55 -1.16
N GLY A 26 1.94 -5.06 0.07
CA GLY A 26 0.73 -4.91 0.88
C GLY A 26 0.37 -3.43 1.12
N VAL A 27 1.37 -2.60 1.43
CA VAL A 27 1.17 -1.16 1.63
C VAL A 27 0.75 -0.44 0.35
N TRP A 28 1.32 -0.83 -0.80
CA TRP A 28 1.00 -0.24 -2.11
C TRP A 28 -0.45 -0.52 -2.52
N VAL A 29 -0.89 -1.76 -2.31
CA VAL A 29 -2.28 -2.17 -2.57
C VAL A 29 -3.23 -1.44 -1.62
N ALA A 30 -2.90 -1.37 -0.32
CA ALA A 30 -3.71 -0.66 0.67
C ALA A 30 -3.85 0.84 0.35
N THR A 31 -2.77 1.47 -0.13
CA THR A 31 -2.77 2.89 -0.56
C THR A 31 -3.75 3.12 -1.71
N THR A 32 -3.75 2.20 -2.68
CA THR A 32 -4.64 2.29 -3.84
C THR A 32 -6.10 2.07 -3.42
N GLY A 33 -6.35 1.08 -2.54
CA GLY A 33 -7.67 0.80 -1.99
C GLY A 33 -8.25 1.96 -1.19
N LEU A 34 -7.43 2.67 -0.42
CA LEU A 34 -7.87 3.83 0.35
C LEU A 34 -8.48 4.92 -0.54
N TRP A 35 -7.91 5.18 -1.72
CA TRP A 35 -8.46 6.21 -2.60
C TRP A 35 -9.79 5.80 -3.23
N LEU A 36 -9.99 4.50 -3.47
CA LEU A 36 -11.30 3.98 -3.85
C LEU A 36 -12.32 4.13 -2.72
N ALA A 37 -11.92 3.88 -1.47
CA ALA A 37 -12.76 4.08 -0.29
C ALA A 37 -13.17 5.55 -0.14
N VAL A 38 -12.22 6.48 -0.19
CA VAL A 38 -12.47 7.92 -0.15
C VAL A 38 -13.41 8.36 -1.27
N ALA A 39 -13.20 7.86 -2.49
CA ALA A 39 -14.10 8.10 -3.62
C ALA A 39 -15.54 7.63 -3.33
N LYS A 40 -15.69 6.42 -2.78
CA LYS A 40 -16.98 5.85 -2.39
C LYS A 40 -17.65 6.68 -1.31
N VAL A 41 -16.94 7.07 -0.26
CA VAL A 41 -17.48 7.88 0.85
C VAL A 41 -17.93 9.26 0.35
N LYS A 42 -17.12 9.94 -0.47
CA LYS A 42 -17.43 11.31 -0.92
C LYS A 42 -18.53 11.39 -1.97
N ARG A 43 -18.66 10.39 -2.84
CA ARG A 43 -19.61 10.43 -3.98
C ARG A 43 -20.69 9.36 -3.96
N GLY A 44 -20.64 8.41 -3.01
CA GLY A 44 -21.52 7.24 -2.98
C GLY A 44 -21.19 6.18 -4.04
N ARG A 45 -20.20 6.40 -4.91
CA ARG A 45 -19.81 5.48 -5.98
C ARG A 45 -18.33 5.57 -6.33
N VAL A 46 -17.81 4.48 -6.88
CA VAL A 46 -16.44 4.37 -7.40
C VAL A 46 -16.48 4.31 -8.92
N VAL A 47 -15.58 5.03 -9.58
CA VAL A 47 -15.31 4.90 -11.02
C VAL A 47 -13.86 4.48 -11.23
N ILE A 48 -13.55 3.93 -12.41
CA ILE A 48 -12.20 3.42 -12.71
C ILE A 48 -11.09 4.46 -12.49
N TRP A 49 -11.39 5.74 -12.74
CA TRP A 49 -10.42 6.83 -12.60
C TRP A 49 -10.05 7.15 -11.14
N ASP A 50 -10.82 6.67 -10.17
CA ASP A 50 -10.55 6.90 -8.75
C ASP A 50 -9.33 6.12 -8.24
N VAL A 51 -8.95 5.08 -8.98
CA VAL A 51 -7.74 4.30 -8.67
C VAL A 51 -6.47 5.10 -8.94
N VAL A 52 -6.52 6.06 -9.89
CA VAL A 52 -5.33 6.70 -10.46
C VAL A 52 -4.49 7.41 -9.41
N PRO A 53 -5.03 8.27 -8.53
CA PRO A 53 -4.16 8.99 -7.61
C PRO A 53 -3.53 8.04 -6.57
N GLY A 54 -4.21 6.96 -6.19
CA GLY A 54 -3.68 5.97 -5.25
C GLY A 54 -2.58 5.13 -5.91
N LEU A 55 -2.81 4.76 -7.17
CA LEU A 55 -1.86 4.04 -8.00
C LEU A 55 -0.59 4.87 -8.28
N LEU A 56 -0.72 6.17 -8.54
CA LEU A 56 0.43 7.07 -8.73
C LEU A 56 1.32 7.12 -7.48
N VAL A 57 0.71 7.23 -6.29
CA VAL A 57 1.44 7.19 -5.02
C VAL A 57 2.09 5.83 -4.81
N ALA A 58 1.35 4.74 -5.03
CA ALA A 58 1.85 3.37 -4.90
C ALA A 58 3.03 3.09 -5.82
N ILE A 59 2.94 3.45 -7.11
CA ILE A 59 4.03 3.33 -8.08
C ILE A 59 5.24 4.13 -7.65
N THR A 60 5.05 5.37 -7.20
CA THR A 60 6.15 6.24 -6.74
C THR A 60 6.87 5.61 -5.54
N LEU A 61 6.12 5.18 -4.52
CA LEU A 61 6.70 4.60 -3.32
C LEU A 61 7.40 3.26 -3.63
N HIS A 62 6.84 2.45 -4.52
CA HIS A 62 7.47 1.21 -4.99
C HIS A 62 8.75 1.51 -5.78
N PHE A 63 8.73 2.48 -6.70
CA PHE A 63 9.92 2.89 -7.44
C PHE A 63 11.05 3.34 -6.50
N LEU A 64 10.73 4.16 -5.50
CA LEU A 64 11.69 4.60 -4.49
C LEU A 64 12.25 3.43 -3.67
N TRP A 65 11.38 2.52 -3.23
CA TRP A 65 11.79 1.33 -2.47
C TRP A 65 12.84 0.49 -3.22
N ASN A 66 12.68 0.33 -4.53
CA ASN A 66 13.63 -0.41 -5.37
C ASN A 66 14.86 0.43 -5.76
N GLY A 67 14.71 1.75 -5.84
CA GLY A 67 15.69 2.65 -6.44
C GLY A 67 16.72 3.23 -5.47
N TRP A 68 16.44 3.29 -4.16
CA TRP A 68 17.29 4.04 -3.22
C TRP A 68 18.75 3.63 -3.19
N THR A 69 19.04 2.33 -3.19
CA THR A 69 20.41 1.82 -3.21
C THR A 69 21.13 2.13 -4.52
N GLY A 70 20.39 2.18 -5.64
CA GLY A 70 20.92 2.62 -6.94
C GLY A 70 21.17 4.12 -7.01
N PHE A 71 20.31 4.95 -6.39
CA PHE A 71 20.44 6.41 -6.41
C PHE A 71 21.49 6.95 -5.44
N LEU A 72 21.66 6.30 -4.29
CA LEU A 72 22.42 6.84 -3.15
C LEU A 72 23.58 5.94 -2.70
N GLY A 73 23.83 4.82 -3.39
CA GLY A 73 24.86 3.86 -3.01
C GLY A 73 24.63 3.30 -1.60
N GLU A 74 25.68 3.27 -0.77
CA GLU A 74 25.65 2.71 0.58
C GLU A 74 24.64 3.39 1.52
N ILE A 75 24.43 4.71 1.34
CA ILE A 75 23.45 5.48 2.12
C ILE A 75 22.01 5.04 1.78
N GLY A 76 21.79 4.51 0.57
CA GLY A 76 20.48 4.05 0.13
C GLY A 76 19.87 3.00 1.06
N PHE A 77 20.69 2.17 1.73
CA PHE A 77 20.19 1.19 2.70
C PHE A 77 19.51 1.86 3.91
N ILE A 78 20.09 2.95 4.42
CA ILE A 78 19.50 3.73 5.52
C ILE A 78 18.17 4.33 5.09
N VAL A 79 18.08 4.82 3.85
CA VAL A 79 16.85 5.42 3.31
C VAL A 79 15.77 4.36 3.09
N VAL A 80 16.11 3.15 2.65
CA VAL A 80 15.17 2.02 2.57
C VAL A 80 14.59 1.70 3.95
N LEU A 81 15.43 1.64 4.99
CA LEU A 81 14.96 1.41 6.36
C LEU A 81 14.04 2.54 6.85
N ALA A 82 14.40 3.80 6.59
CA ALA A 82 13.58 4.95 6.92
C ALA A 82 12.22 4.89 6.18
N GLN A 83 12.21 4.50 4.90
CA GLN A 83 10.98 4.29 4.15
C GLN A 83 10.15 3.15 4.75
N GLY A 84 10.77 2.07 5.22
CA GLY A 84 10.08 0.97 5.91
C GLY A 84 9.37 1.45 7.20
N VAL A 85 10.04 2.27 8.01
CA VAL A 85 9.40 2.89 9.20
C VAL A 85 8.25 3.80 8.81
N HIS A 86 8.44 4.64 7.78
CA HIS A 86 7.39 5.49 7.24
C HIS A 86 6.18 4.67 6.77
N GLN A 87 6.40 3.53 6.09
CA GLN A 87 5.33 2.64 5.65
C GLN A 87 4.53 2.08 6.83
N ILE A 88 5.17 1.68 7.93
CA ILE A 88 4.45 1.22 9.14
C ILE A 88 3.54 2.31 9.68
N TRP A 89 4.07 3.53 9.82
CA TRP A 89 3.27 4.68 10.25
C TRP A 89 2.12 4.97 9.27
N TYR A 90 2.39 4.92 7.97
CA TYR A 90 1.42 5.20 6.93
C TYR A 90 0.31 4.14 6.89
N SER A 91 0.62 2.85 7.00
CA SER A 91 -0.36 1.77 7.13
C SER A 91 -1.27 1.97 8.34
N ARG A 92 -0.75 2.42 9.48
CA ARG A 92 -1.58 2.76 10.64
C ARG A 92 -2.53 3.92 10.35
N ARG A 93 -2.14 4.87 9.50
CA ARG A 93 -3.02 5.97 9.06
C ARG A 93 -4.10 5.46 8.10
N ILE A 94 -3.74 4.60 7.14
CA ILE A 94 -4.69 3.96 6.23
C ILE A 94 -5.76 3.19 7.01
N ILE A 95 -5.36 2.37 7.98
CA ILE A 95 -6.29 1.60 8.83
C ILE A 95 -7.24 2.53 9.60
N LYS A 96 -6.71 3.61 10.17
CA LYS A 96 -7.55 4.58 10.88
C LYS A 96 -8.59 5.20 9.95
N GLU A 97 -8.17 5.63 8.76
CA GLU A 97 -9.09 6.23 7.79
C GLU A 97 -10.17 5.24 7.34
N ALA A 98 -9.79 3.99 7.08
CA ALA A 98 -10.75 2.93 6.76
C ALA A 98 -11.79 2.71 7.86
N LEU A 99 -11.39 2.73 9.13
CA LEU A 99 -12.33 2.64 10.25
C LEU A 99 -13.26 3.86 10.33
N TRP A 100 -12.79 5.05 9.97
CA TRP A 100 -13.64 6.25 9.88
C TRP A 100 -14.63 6.15 8.72
N ASP A 101 -14.20 5.64 7.57
CA ASP A 101 -15.05 5.42 6.40
C ASP A 101 -16.18 4.41 6.73
N ASP A 102 -15.89 3.35 7.49
CA ASP A 102 -16.91 2.39 7.95
C ASP A 102 -18.00 3.05 8.80
N VAL A 103 -17.63 3.97 9.71
CA VAL A 103 -18.60 4.75 10.51
C VAL A 103 -19.44 5.65 9.62
N LEU A 104 -18.81 6.34 8.65
CA LEU A 104 -19.52 7.24 7.74
C LEU A 104 -20.50 6.52 6.82
N LEU A 105 -20.18 5.28 6.44
CA LEU A 105 -21.05 4.43 5.63
C LEU A 105 -22.06 3.65 6.47
N GLY A 106 -21.96 3.69 7.80
CA GLY A 106 -22.81 2.96 8.74
C GLY A 106 -22.57 1.44 8.75
N TYR A 107 -21.44 0.98 8.22
CA TYR A 107 -21.07 -0.43 8.20
C TYR A 107 -20.76 -0.94 9.62
N ASP A 108 -20.25 -0.07 10.50
CA ASP A 108 -20.02 -0.37 11.91
C ASP A 108 -21.32 -0.68 12.68
N ALA A 109 -22.44 -0.10 12.26
CA ALA A 109 -23.78 -0.34 12.78
C ALA A 109 -24.47 -1.56 12.13
N GLY A 110 -23.76 -2.31 11.28
CA GLY A 110 -24.28 -3.47 10.57
C GLY A 110 -25.16 -3.13 9.38
N MET A 111 -25.13 -1.89 8.87
CA MET A 111 -25.86 -1.52 7.66
C MET A 111 -25.13 -2.09 6.44
N ALA A 112 -25.86 -2.81 5.58
CA ALA A 112 -25.32 -3.25 4.31
C ALA A 112 -25.28 -2.07 3.31
N PRO A 113 -24.30 -2.03 2.38
CA PRO A 113 -24.32 -1.07 1.28
C PRO A 113 -25.64 -1.16 0.51
N VAL A 114 -26.37 -0.05 0.47
CA VAL A 114 -27.54 0.08 -0.40
C VAL A 114 -27.04 0.44 -1.79
N GLU A 115 -27.12 -0.50 -2.72
CA GLU A 115 -26.81 -0.25 -4.12
C GLU A 115 -27.94 0.58 -4.75
N ASN A 116 -27.72 1.89 -4.84
CA ASN A 116 -28.57 2.77 -5.63
C ASN A 116 -28.14 2.62 -7.09
N TYR A 117 -28.84 1.76 -7.83
CA TYR A 117 -28.73 1.62 -9.29
C TYR A 117 -29.32 2.82 -10.01
#